data_AF-A0A6B2CVJ0-F1
#
_entry.id   AF-A0A6B2CVJ0-F1
#
_cell.length_a   1.000
_cell.length_b   1.000
_cell.length_c   1.000
_cell.angle_alpha   90.00
_cell.angle_beta   90.00
_cell.angle_gamma   90.00
#
_symmetry.space_group_name_H-M   'P 1'
#
loop_
_entity.id
_entity.type
_entity.pdbx_description
1 polymer ?
#
loop_
_entity_poly.entity_id
_entity_poly.type
_entity_poly.pdbx_seq_one_letter_code
_entity_poly.pdbx_strand_id
1 'polypeptide(L)'
;MGLWWTRQRRRAVVKGVFHLLDKGLLESCFMELEARLRREEREPCRLALLGWMDFVARAHGGELYRQFRELLPEALGLGRPDGSALINCKERRICNEPLLYLKAYLFCREGWMEELRSLAAGTPYAKVARVLLGEGDVPGECGGLPENCAIECQY
;
A
#
# COMPACT_ATOMS: atom_id res chain seq x y z
N MET A 1 -17.01 -14.02 -10.14
CA MET A 1 -16.88 -14.11 -8.66
C MET A 1 -15.44 -13.91 -8.18
N GLY A 2 -14.63 -13.02 -8.80
CA GLY A 2 -13.17 -12.96 -8.58
C GLY A 2 -12.64 -11.88 -7.61
N LEU A 3 -13.41 -10.83 -7.30
CA LEU A 3 -12.89 -9.66 -6.54
C LEU A 3 -13.14 -9.71 -5.02
N TRP A 4 -14.04 -10.58 -4.55
CA TRP A 4 -14.40 -10.63 -3.12
C TRP A 4 -13.40 -11.46 -2.31
N TRP A 5 -12.86 -12.52 -2.93
CA TRP A 5 -11.85 -13.41 -2.35
C TRP A 5 -10.46 -12.76 -2.27
N THR A 6 -10.10 -11.93 -3.25
CA THR A 6 -8.85 -11.13 -3.21
C THR A 6 -8.85 -10.14 -2.03
N ARG A 7 -9.98 -9.54 -1.67
CA ARG A 7 -10.08 -8.61 -0.52
C ARG A 7 -9.91 -9.29 0.83
N GLN A 8 -10.49 -10.47 1.05
CA GLN A 8 -10.31 -11.22 2.31
C GLN A 8 -8.85 -11.66 2.50
N ARG A 9 -8.18 -12.12 1.44
CA ARG A 9 -6.74 -12.49 1.49
C ARG A 9 -5.83 -11.27 1.59
N ARG A 10 -6.15 -10.15 0.94
CA ARG A 10 -5.40 -8.89 1.11
C ARG A 10 -5.44 -8.43 2.56
N ARG A 11 -6.61 -8.46 3.19
CA ARG A 11 -6.74 -8.18 4.62
C ARG A 11 -5.91 -9.15 5.48
N ALA A 12 -5.83 -10.43 5.11
CA ALA A 12 -5.05 -11.44 5.81
C ALA A 12 -3.53 -11.22 5.69
N VAL A 13 -3.02 -10.94 4.48
CA VAL A 13 -1.58 -10.63 4.24
C VAL A 13 -1.20 -9.29 4.87
N VAL A 14 -2.05 -8.28 4.77
CA VAL A 14 -1.89 -7.00 5.48
C VAL A 14 -1.85 -7.27 6.99
N LYS A 15 -2.61 -8.24 7.51
CA LYS A 15 -2.56 -8.67 8.91
C LYS A 15 -1.45 -9.68 9.25
N GLY A 16 -0.59 -10.05 8.30
CA GLY A 16 0.54 -10.97 8.53
C GLY A 16 0.18 -12.47 8.52
N VAL A 17 -0.99 -12.86 8.02
CA VAL A 17 -1.39 -14.25 7.84
C VAL A 17 -0.99 -14.69 6.42
N PHE A 18 0.11 -15.44 6.32
CA PHE A 18 0.77 -15.79 5.06
C PHE A 18 0.01 -16.83 4.24
N HIS A 19 -0.06 -16.62 2.92
CA HIS A 19 -0.34 -17.66 1.93
C HIS A 19 0.71 -17.59 0.83
N LEU A 20 1.25 -18.74 0.42
CA LEU A 20 2.16 -18.89 -0.72
C LEU A 20 1.40 -18.51 -2.00
N LEU A 21 1.55 -17.27 -2.45
CA LEU A 21 1.19 -16.86 -3.80
C LEU A 21 2.39 -17.10 -4.72
N ASP A 22 2.12 -17.32 -6.01
CA ASP A 22 3.17 -17.51 -7.01
C ASP A 22 4.15 -16.33 -7.00
N LYS A 23 5.42 -16.60 -6.72
CA LYS A 23 6.45 -15.56 -6.58
C LYS A 23 6.72 -14.83 -7.89
N GLY A 24 6.68 -15.53 -9.03
CA GLY A 24 6.89 -14.92 -10.34
C GLY A 24 5.76 -13.96 -10.72
N LEU A 25 4.52 -14.30 -10.38
CA LEU A 25 3.37 -13.39 -10.53
C LEU A 25 3.49 -12.17 -9.62
N LEU A 26 3.94 -12.35 -8.37
CA LEU A 26 4.15 -11.25 -7.44
C LEU A 26 5.27 -10.30 -7.90
N GLU A 27 6.39 -10.81 -8.39
CA GLU A 27 7.48 -10.00 -8.95
C GLU A 27 7.01 -9.22 -10.18
N SER A 28 6.28 -9.89 -11.09
CA SER A 28 5.74 -9.25 -12.30
C SER A 28 4.75 -8.13 -11.95
N CYS A 29 3.84 -8.38 -11.01
CA CYS A 29 2.92 -7.37 -10.50
C CYS A 29 3.68 -6.20 -9.84
N PHE A 30 4.72 -6.48 -9.05
CA PHE A 30 5.52 -5.43 -8.40
C PHE A 30 6.21 -4.52 -9.42
N MET A 31 6.83 -5.08 -10.46
CA MET A 31 7.49 -4.30 -11.51
C MET A 31 6.51 -3.41 -12.28
N GLU A 32 5.31 -3.92 -12.57
CA GLU A 32 4.30 -3.12 -13.27
C GLU A 32 3.76 -1.98 -12.40
N LEU A 33 3.52 -2.24 -11.11
CA LEU A 33 3.16 -1.18 -10.15
C LEU A 33 4.26 -0.12 -10.03
N GLU A 34 5.53 -0.54 -9.99
CA GLU A 34 6.67 0.38 -9.95
C GLU A 34 6.75 1.25 -11.21
N ALA A 35 6.61 0.66 -12.39
CA ALA A 35 6.62 1.39 -13.66
C ALA A 35 5.49 2.44 -13.73
N ARG A 36 4.31 2.12 -13.17
CA ARG A 36 3.19 3.06 -13.06
C ARG A 36 3.45 4.15 -12.03
N LEU A 37 4.02 3.81 -10.88
CA LEU A 37 4.35 4.77 -9.82
C LEU A 37 5.30 5.86 -10.32
N ARG A 38 6.25 5.52 -11.21
CA ARG A 38 7.18 6.49 -11.82
C ARG A 38 6.50 7.52 -12.72
N ARG A 39 5.30 7.21 -13.25
CA ARG A 39 4.55 8.09 -14.17
C ARG A 39 3.38 8.80 -13.50
N GLU A 40 2.97 8.39 -12.31
CA GLU A 40 1.84 8.99 -11.60
C GLU A 40 2.31 10.19 -10.77
N GLU A 41 1.71 11.34 -11.04
CA GLU A 41 1.98 12.61 -10.37
C GLU A 41 0.97 12.89 -9.25
N ARG A 42 -0.23 12.33 -9.32
CA ARG A 42 -1.28 12.59 -8.34
C ARG A 42 -1.01 11.82 -7.07
N GLU A 43 -0.72 12.55 -6.00
CA GLU A 43 -0.29 11.98 -4.73
C GLU A 43 -1.25 10.92 -4.14
N PRO A 44 -2.59 11.09 -4.16
CA PRO A 44 -3.50 10.02 -3.71
C PRO A 44 -3.36 8.72 -4.52
N CYS A 45 -3.12 8.83 -5.83
CA CYS A 45 -2.92 7.67 -6.70
C CYS A 45 -1.56 7.01 -6.47
N ARG A 46 -0.50 7.81 -6.26
CA ARG A 46 0.82 7.30 -5.85
C ARG A 46 0.72 6.50 -4.56
N LEU A 47 -0.02 6.99 -3.57
CA LEU A 47 -0.26 6.27 -2.31
C LEU A 47 -1.07 4.98 -2.50
N ALA A 48 -2.08 4.99 -3.37
CA ALA A 48 -2.82 3.76 -3.69
C ALA A 48 -1.92 2.70 -4.33
N LEU A 49 -1.02 3.10 -5.24
CA LEU A 49 -0.03 2.21 -5.86
C LEU A 49 0.96 1.67 -4.82
N LEU A 50 1.53 2.54 -3.97
CA LEU A 50 2.43 2.15 -2.90
C LEU A 50 1.78 1.19 -1.89
N GLY A 51 0.49 1.40 -1.58
CA GLY A 51 -0.28 0.47 -0.75
C GLY A 51 -0.42 -0.92 -1.36
N TRP A 52 -0.57 -1.01 -2.68
CA TRP A 52 -0.56 -2.28 -3.39
C TRP A 52 0.82 -2.92 -3.46
N MET A 53 1.87 -2.12 -3.68
CA MET A 53 3.25 -2.60 -3.64
C MET A 53 3.62 -3.17 -2.26
N ASP A 54 3.18 -2.53 -1.15
CA ASP A 54 3.36 -3.08 0.20
C ASP A 54 2.68 -4.45 0.35
N PHE A 55 1.46 -4.60 -0.16
CA PHE A 55 0.77 -5.89 -0.15
C PHE A 55 1.53 -6.96 -0.94
N VAL A 56 1.95 -6.66 -2.17
CA VAL A 56 2.68 -7.60 -3.05
C VAL A 56 4.02 -7.98 -2.44
N ALA A 57 4.78 -7.01 -1.96
CA ALA A 57 6.08 -7.23 -1.34
C ALA A 57 5.95 -8.11 -0.08
N ARG A 58 4.92 -7.89 0.76
CA ARG A 58 4.63 -8.74 1.93
C ARG A 58 4.22 -10.15 1.55
N ALA A 59 3.35 -10.29 0.56
CA ALA A 59 2.93 -11.59 0.05
C ALA A 59 4.11 -12.40 -0.50
N HIS A 60 5.06 -11.72 -1.15
CA HIS A 60 6.29 -12.32 -1.65
C HIS A 60 7.25 -12.68 -0.50
N GLY A 61 7.39 -11.78 0.48
CA GLY A 61 8.36 -11.88 1.55
C GLY A 61 9.81 -11.78 1.05
N GLY A 62 10.75 -12.17 1.91
CA GLY A 62 12.17 -12.25 1.57
C GLY A 62 12.76 -10.92 1.11
N GLU A 63 13.60 -10.99 0.06
CA GLU A 63 14.38 -9.87 -0.43
C GLU A 63 13.54 -8.74 -1.04
N LEU A 64 12.45 -9.07 -1.75
CA LEU A 64 11.56 -8.07 -2.34
C LEU A 64 10.91 -7.18 -1.25
N TYR A 65 10.49 -7.80 -0.14
CA TYR A 65 9.95 -7.04 0.99
C TYR A 65 11.01 -6.14 1.62
N ARG A 66 12.24 -6.63 1.78
CA ARG A 66 13.35 -5.85 2.35
C ARG A 66 13.65 -4.62 1.50
N GLN A 67 13.84 -4.79 0.20
CA GLN A 67 14.14 -3.71 -0.75
C GLN A 67 13.01 -2.67 -0.79
N PHE A 68 11.75 -3.12 -0.85
CA PHE A 68 10.62 -2.21 -0.81
C PHE A 68 10.59 -1.37 0.46
N ARG A 69 10.88 -1.96 1.63
CA ARG A 69 10.93 -1.23 2.90
C ARG A 69 12.05 -0.21 2.98
N GLU A 70 13.18 -0.45 2.31
CA GLU A 70 14.30 0.50 2.23
C GLU A 70 13.96 1.70 1.34
N LEU A 71 13.23 1.50 0.25
CA LEU A 71 12.83 2.57 -0.70
C LEU A 71 11.60 3.36 -0.26
N LEU A 72 10.77 2.78 0.60
CA LEU A 72 9.48 3.36 0.99
C LEU A 72 9.56 4.78 1.58
N PRO A 73 10.53 5.16 2.44
CA PRO A 73 10.62 6.52 2.97
C PRO A 73 10.77 7.56 1.86
N GLU A 74 11.66 7.32 0.90
CA GLU A 74 11.88 8.22 -0.23
C GLU A 74 10.65 8.30 -1.14
N ALA A 75 10.04 7.15 -1.44
CA ALA A 75 8.85 7.09 -2.28
C ALA A 75 7.64 7.84 -1.67
N LEU A 76 7.57 7.92 -0.34
CA LEU A 76 6.57 8.70 0.40
C LEU A 76 6.92 10.19 0.55
N GLY A 77 8.12 10.61 0.15
CA GLY A 77 8.64 11.95 0.42
C GLY A 77 8.92 12.19 1.90
N LEU A 78 9.19 11.11 2.65
CA LEU A 78 9.51 11.14 4.08
C LEU A 78 11.02 11.04 4.35
N GLY A 79 11.83 10.74 3.34
CA GLY A 79 13.28 10.67 3.50
C GLY A 79 13.88 12.03 3.83
N ARG A 80 14.76 12.07 4.84
CA ARG A 80 15.64 13.21 5.09
C ARG A 80 17.00 12.98 4.42
N PRO A 81 17.75 14.06 4.14
CA PRO A 81 19.11 13.96 3.59
C PRO A 81 20.09 13.16 4.47
N ASP A 82 19.79 13.01 5.76
CA ASP A 82 20.59 12.23 6.72
C ASP A 82 20.20 10.74 6.78
N GLY A 83 19.29 10.28 5.91
CA GLY A 83 18.80 8.90 5.86
C GLY A 83 17.73 8.57 6.90
N SER A 84 17.34 9.51 7.78
CA SER A 84 16.24 9.32 8.72
C SER A 84 14.88 9.65 8.09
N ALA A 85 13.79 9.20 8.71
CA ALA A 85 12.43 9.52 8.25
C ALA A 85 11.89 10.78 8.94
N LEU A 86 11.14 11.60 8.20
CA LEU A 86 10.44 12.79 8.70
C LEU A 86 9.36 12.46 9.75
N ILE A 87 8.90 11.21 9.80
CA ILE A 87 7.82 10.76 10.67
C ILE A 87 8.38 9.88 11.79
N ASN A 88 7.98 10.18 13.03
CA ASN A 88 8.19 9.32 14.17
C ASN A 88 6.96 8.44 14.42
N CYS A 89 7.08 7.12 14.23
CA CYS A 89 5.98 6.18 14.41
C CYS A 89 5.42 6.10 15.85
N LYS A 90 6.15 6.62 16.84
CA LYS A 90 5.70 6.72 18.24
C LYS A 90 4.89 7.98 18.51
N GLU A 91 4.88 8.95 17.60
CA GLU A 91 4.25 10.25 17.80
C GLU A 91 2.82 10.26 17.24
N ARG A 92 1.82 10.15 18.14
CA ARG A 92 0.41 10.02 17.76
C ARG A 92 -0.26 11.30 17.23
N ARG A 93 0.44 12.44 17.24
CA ARG A 93 -0.12 13.78 16.97
C ARG A 93 -0.12 14.21 15.50
N ILE A 94 0.26 13.32 14.57
CA ILE A 94 0.50 13.63 13.15
C ILE A 94 -0.81 13.83 12.34
N CYS A 95 -2.00 13.86 12.97
CA CYS A 95 -3.29 13.63 12.31
C CYS A 95 -4.11 14.87 11.91
N ASN A 96 -3.49 16.02 11.64
CA ASN A 96 -4.27 17.18 11.13
C ASN A 96 -4.32 17.22 9.60
N GLU A 97 -3.48 16.43 8.91
CA GLU A 97 -3.40 16.39 7.45
C GLU A 97 -3.63 14.95 6.93
N PRO A 98 -4.75 14.68 6.22
CA PRO A 98 -5.10 13.34 5.76
C PRO A 98 -4.01 12.64 4.92
N LEU A 99 -3.27 13.41 4.13
CA LEU A 99 -2.21 12.90 3.27
C LEU A 99 -1.01 12.41 4.09
N LEU A 100 -0.54 13.25 5.01
CA LEU A 100 0.56 12.91 5.92
C LEU A 100 0.19 11.69 6.77
N TYR A 101 -1.08 11.60 7.16
CA TYR A 101 -1.61 10.48 7.91
C TYR A 101 -1.58 9.16 7.14
N LEU A 102 -1.99 9.14 5.86
CA LEU A 102 -1.88 7.96 4.99
C LEU A 102 -0.43 7.53 4.79
N LYS A 103 0.49 8.50 4.59
CA LYS A 103 1.94 8.26 4.49
C LYS A 103 2.48 7.63 5.77
N ALA A 104 2.13 8.20 6.93
CA ALA A 104 2.50 7.69 8.25
C ALA A 104 1.99 6.27 8.46
N TYR A 105 0.73 5.99 8.10
CA TYR A 105 0.15 4.67 8.22
C TYR A 105 0.94 3.63 7.40
N LEU A 106 1.25 3.93 6.14
CA LEU A 106 1.98 3.01 5.28
C LEU A 106 3.41 2.78 5.77
N PHE A 107 4.05 3.82 6.29
CA PHE A 107 5.40 3.73 6.85
C PHE A 107 5.45 2.95 8.17
N CYS A 108 4.59 3.33 9.14
CA CYS A 108 4.66 2.90 10.53
C CYS A 108 3.82 1.67 10.88
N ARG A 109 2.65 1.51 10.25
CA ARG A 109 1.76 0.34 10.34
C ARG A 109 1.29 -0.11 11.74
N GLU A 110 1.62 0.58 12.83
CA GLU A 110 1.18 0.23 14.19
C GLU A 110 0.38 1.33 14.87
N GLY A 111 -0.84 1.00 15.31
CA GLY A 111 -1.60 1.85 16.26
C GLY A 111 -2.53 2.91 15.65
N TRP A 112 -2.85 2.80 14.35
CA TRP A 112 -3.54 3.85 13.58
C TRP A 112 -4.69 3.30 12.69
N MET A 113 -5.11 2.04 12.85
CA MET A 113 -6.09 1.43 11.95
C MET A 113 -7.50 2.04 12.07
N GLU A 114 -7.92 2.38 13.29
CA GLU A 114 -9.28 2.90 13.53
C GLU A 114 -9.39 4.35 13.06
N GLU A 115 -8.32 5.13 13.20
CA GLU A 115 -8.24 6.51 12.76
C GLU A 115 -8.11 6.62 11.22
N LEU A 116 -7.57 5.60 10.54
CA LEU A 116 -7.61 5.51 9.07
C LEU A 116 -9.00 5.22 8.54
N ARG A 117 -9.80 4.43 9.27
CA ARG A 117 -11.21 4.18 8.91
C ARG A 117 -12.11 5.39 9.15
N SER A 118 -11.73 6.28 10.06
CA SER A 118 -12.49 7.50 10.34
C SER A 118 -12.18 8.65 9.39
N LEU A 119 -11.21 8.50 8.47
CA LEU A 119 -10.99 9.46 7.38
C LEU A 119 -12.30 9.70 6.63
N ALA A 120 -12.65 10.99 6.46
CA ALA A 120 -13.96 11.43 5.98
C ALA A 120 -14.40 10.66 4.73
N ALA A 121 -15.51 9.93 4.87
CA ALA A 121 -16.12 9.16 3.80
C ALA A 121 -16.44 10.06 2.59
N GLY A 122 -16.18 9.56 1.38
CA GLY A 122 -16.41 10.31 0.14
C GLY A 122 -15.23 11.17 -0.33
N THR A 123 -14.15 11.27 0.44
CA THR A 123 -12.91 11.91 -0.02
C THR A 123 -12.04 10.96 -0.86
N PRO A 124 -11.16 11.48 -1.75
CA PRO A 124 -10.14 10.65 -2.41
C PRO A 124 -9.28 9.87 -1.41
N TYR A 125 -9.00 10.46 -0.24
CA TYR A 125 -8.23 9.83 0.83
C TYR A 125 -8.92 8.63 1.46
N ALA A 126 -10.26 8.63 1.58
CA ALA A 126 -11.00 7.47 2.07
C ALA A 126 -10.88 6.27 1.11
N LYS A 127 -10.83 6.51 -0.21
CA LYS A 127 -10.57 5.43 -1.18
C LYS A 127 -9.17 4.86 -1.01
N VAL A 128 -8.16 5.72 -0.86
CA VAL A 128 -6.77 5.30 -0.60
C VAL A 128 -6.65 4.54 0.71
N ALA A 129 -7.29 5.01 1.78
CA ALA A 129 -7.31 4.34 3.09
C ALA A 129 -7.79 2.90 2.98
N ARG A 130 -8.87 2.66 2.22
CA ARG A 130 -9.36 1.30 1.96
C ARG A 130 -8.34 0.45 1.21
N VAL A 131 -7.57 1.03 0.29
CA VAL A 131 -6.47 0.31 -0.36
C VAL A 131 -5.40 -0.11 0.64
N LEU A 132 -4.97 0.81 1.52
CA LEU A 132 -3.94 0.54 2.52
C LEU A 132 -4.38 -0.51 3.57
N LEU A 133 -5.69 -0.56 3.87
CA LEU A 133 -6.29 -1.56 4.75
C LEU A 133 -6.50 -2.93 4.08
N GLY A 134 -6.24 -3.04 2.77
CA GLY A 134 -6.55 -4.24 1.98
C GLY A 134 -8.05 -4.45 1.71
N GLU A 135 -8.87 -3.41 1.89
CA GLU A 135 -10.33 -3.44 1.76
C GLU A 135 -10.85 -2.89 0.41
N GLY A 136 -9.94 -2.45 -0.47
CA GLY A 136 -10.25 -1.91 -1.79
C GLY A 136 -9.06 -1.93 -2.74
N ASP A 137 -9.33 -1.84 -4.04
CA ASP A 137 -8.33 -1.92 -5.12
C ASP A 137 -7.88 -0.52 -5.57
N VAL A 138 -6.85 -0.42 -6.42
CA VAL A 138 -6.42 0.88 -6.96
C VAL A 138 -7.64 1.56 -7.60
N PRO A 139 -8.00 2.80 -7.23
CA PRO A 139 -9.19 3.46 -7.75
C PRO A 139 -9.15 3.57 -9.28
N GLY A 140 -10.31 3.50 -9.94
CA GLY A 140 -10.40 3.59 -11.41
C GLY A 140 -9.87 4.92 -11.94
N GLU A 141 -10.06 6.01 -11.19
CA GLU A 141 -9.47 7.32 -11.50
C GLU A 141 -7.94 7.33 -11.46
N CYS A 142 -7.32 6.37 -10.77
CA CYS A 142 -5.88 6.12 -10.75
C CYS A 142 -5.45 5.09 -11.82
N GLY A 143 -6.35 4.77 -12.76
CA GLY A 143 -6.16 3.79 -13.82
C GLY A 143 -6.34 2.34 -13.39
N GLY A 144 -6.92 2.07 -12.21
CA GLY A 144 -7.23 0.71 -11.77
C GLY A 144 -6.01 -0.19 -11.50
N LEU A 145 -6.28 -1.43 -11.13
CA LEU A 145 -5.25 -2.45 -10.89
C LEU A 145 -4.71 -3.00 -12.23
N PRO A 146 -3.40 -3.18 -12.41
CA PRO A 146 -2.86 -3.83 -13.61
C PRO A 146 -3.33 -5.29 -13.72
N GLU A 147 -3.39 -5.81 -14.96
CA GLU A 147 -3.87 -7.18 -15.22
C GLU A 147 -2.97 -8.25 -14.58
N ASN A 148 -1.65 -8.06 -14.60
CA ASN A 148 -0.71 -8.98 -13.94
C ASN A 148 -0.82 -8.98 -12.41
N CYS A 149 -1.52 -7.98 -11.85
CA CYS A 149 -1.85 -7.91 -10.43
C CYS A 149 -3.22 -8.51 -10.10
N ALA A 150 -3.96 -9.02 -11.10
CA ALA A 150 -5.12 -9.88 -10.89
C ALA A 150 -4.63 -11.25 -10.39
N ILE A 151 -4.15 -11.28 -9.14
CA ILE A 151 -3.66 -12.48 -8.50
C ILE A 151 -4.87 -13.36 -8.19
N GLU A 152 -5.24 -14.19 -9.16
CA GLU A 152 -6.18 -15.28 -8.97
C GLU A 152 -5.46 -16.40 -8.22
N CYS A 153 -6.00 -16.76 -7.05
CA CYS A 153 -5.50 -17.93 -6.34
C CYS A 153 -5.99 -19.17 -7.09
N GLN A 154 -5.08 -19.91 -7.74
CA GLN A 154 -5.41 -21.23 -8.23
C GLN A 154 -5.78 -22.12 -7.04
N TYR A 155 -6.90 -22.82 -7.17
CA TYR A 155 -7.47 -23.73 -6.19
C TYR A 155 -6.63 -25.00 -6.05
#